data_AF-A0A929C5V1-F1
#
_entry.id   AF-A0A929C5V1-F1
#
_cell.length_a   1.000
_cell.length_b   1.000
_cell.length_c   1.000
_cell.angle_alpha   90.00
_cell.angle_beta   90.00
_cell.angle_gamma   90.00
#
_symmetry.space_group_name_H-M   'P 1'
#
loop_
_entity.id
_entity.type
_entity.pdbx_description
1 polymer ?
#
loop_
_entity_poly.entity_id
_entity_poly.type
_entity_poly.pdbx_seq_one_letter_code
_entity_poly.pdbx_strand_id
1 'polypeptide(L)' 'MSQVAKLTISLPRSLILFADEVANERGISRSKVISSCLQEFAEQRRLAELEEGYKVMAEEQRQFAAVALALAGEVVPEWK' A
#
# COMPACT_ATOMS: atom_id res chain seq x y z
N MET A 1 -20.84 -8.83 3.93
CA MET A 1 -20.78 -9.85 2.85
C MET A 1 -19.46 -9.69 2.13
N SER A 2 -18.57 -10.68 2.13
CA SER A 2 -17.36 -10.62 1.29
C SER A 2 -17.78 -10.85 -0.16
N GLN A 3 -17.87 -9.79 -0.96
CA GLN A 3 -18.22 -9.92 -2.38
C GLN A 3 -17.03 -10.51 -3.14
N VAL A 4 -17.03 -11.83 -3.30
CA VAL A 4 -16.08 -12.52 -4.18
C VAL A 4 -16.75 -12.72 -5.54
N ALA A 5 -16.20 -12.11 -6.58
CA ALA A 5 -16.63 -12.30 -7.97
C ALA A 5 -15.69 -13.28 -8.69
N LYS A 6 -16.25 -14.14 -9.55
CA LYS A 6 -15.46 -15.01 -10.42
C LYS A 6 -14.96 -14.23 -11.62
N LEU A 7 -13.70 -14.42 -11.96
CA LEU A 7 -13.05 -13.82 -13.12
C LEU A 7 -12.36 -14.91 -13.93
N THR A 8 -12.53 -14.85 -15.25
CA THR A 8 -11.79 -15.70 -16.21
C THR A 8 -10.82 -14.81 -16.97
N ILE A 9 -9.55 -15.18 -16.99
CA ILE A 9 -8.48 -14.44 -17.66
C ILE A 9 -7.67 -15.35 -18.56
N SER A 10 -7.16 -14.79 -19.66
CA SER A 10 -6.15 -15.44 -20.49
C SER A 10 -4.76 -15.03 -20.00
N LEU A 11 -3.89 -16.00 -19.77
CA LEU A 11 -2.50 -15.78 -19.36
C LEU A 11 -1.54 -16.59 -20.24
N PRO A 12 -0.30 -16.11 -20.43
CA PRO A 12 0.77 -16.92 -21.01
C PRO A 12 0.91 -18.26 -20.29
N ARG A 13 1.15 -19.34 -21.06
CA ARG A 13 1.26 -20.70 -20.51
C ARG A 13 2.35 -20.80 -19.45
N SER A 14 3.46 -20.08 -19.61
CA SER A 14 4.54 -20.00 -18.63
C SER A 14 4.07 -19.49 -17.26
N LEU A 15 3.19 -18.48 -17.24
CA LEU A 15 2.66 -17.94 -15.99
C LEU A 15 1.66 -18.88 -15.32
N ILE A 16 0.91 -19.65 -16.10
CA ILE A 16 0.01 -20.68 -15.57
C ILE A 16 0.83 -21.77 -14.87
N LEU A 17 1.90 -22.25 -15.51
CA LEU A 17 2.80 -23.26 -14.94
C LEU A 17 3.46 -22.76 -13.66
N PHE A 18 3.96 -21.53 -13.67
CA PHE A 18 4.54 -20.92 -12.47
C PHE A 18 3.52 -20.80 -11.33
N ALA A 19 2.28 -20.40 -11.63
CA ALA A 19 1.23 -20.33 -10.62
C ALA A 19 0.86 -21.72 -10.06
N ASP A 20 0.91 -22.77 -10.88
CA ASP A 20 0.73 -24.16 -10.46
C ASP A 20 1.86 -24.63 -9.53
N GLU A 21 3.13 -24.32 -9.85
CA GLU A 21 4.29 -24.60 -9.00
C GLU A 21 4.15 -23.95 -7.61
N VAL A 22 3.89 -22.63 -7.58
CA VAL A 22 3.73 -21.88 -6.32
C VAL A 22 2.52 -22.38 -5.52
N ALA A 23 1.43 -22.74 -6.19
CA ALA A 23 0.25 -23.31 -5.56
C ALA A 23 0.58 -24.63 -4.85
N ASN A 24 1.34 -25.51 -5.51
CA ASN A 24 1.79 -26.79 -4.95
C ASN A 24 2.75 -26.59 -3.78
N GLU A 25 3.77 -25.73 -3.94
CA GLU A 25 4.76 -25.42 -2.89
C GLU A 25 4.09 -24.91 -1.60
N ARG A 26 3.05 -24.08 -1.75
CA ARG A 26 2.37 -23.43 -0.62
C ARG A 26 1.12 -24.18 -0.15
N GLY A 27 0.72 -25.26 -0.82
CA GLY A 27 -0.50 -26.02 -0.50
C GLY A 27 -1.79 -25.20 -0.64
N ILE A 28 -1.86 -24.28 -1.61
CA ILE A 28 -3.02 -23.41 -1.86
C ILE A 28 -3.52 -23.56 -3.30
N SER A 29 -4.68 -22.97 -3.62
CA SER A 29 -5.19 -23.00 -4.99
C SER A 29 -4.47 -21.98 -5.88
N ARG A 30 -4.40 -22.25 -7.19
CA ARG A 30 -3.97 -21.27 -8.21
C ARG A 30 -4.68 -19.92 -8.07
N SER A 31 -6.01 -19.94 -7.90
CA SER A 31 -6.79 -18.71 -7.73
C SER A 31 -6.35 -17.93 -6.49
N LYS A 32 -5.96 -18.63 -5.42
CA LYS A 32 -5.43 -17.97 -4.21
C LYS A 32 -4.08 -17.32 -4.49
N VAL A 33 -3.16 -18.01 -5.17
CA VAL A 33 -1.87 -17.43 -5.64
C VAL A 33 -2.10 -16.14 -6.42
N ILE A 34 -2.95 -16.20 -7.45
CA ILE A 34 -3.24 -15.05 -8.31
C ILE A 34 -3.86 -13.90 -7.51
N SER A 35 -4.84 -14.21 -6.63
CA SER A 35 -5.48 -13.19 -5.80
C SER A 35 -4.51 -12.52 -4.81
N SER A 36 -3.57 -13.28 -4.24
CA SER A 36 -2.53 -12.74 -3.36
C SER A 36 -1.57 -11.82 -4.10
N CYS A 37 -1.08 -12.20 -5.29
CA CYS A 37 -0.25 -11.31 -6.11
C CYS A 37 -0.97 -10.01 -6.50
N LEU A 38 -2.26 -10.08 -6.84
CA LEU A 38 -3.06 -8.89 -7.15
C LEU A 38 -3.24 -7.99 -5.92
N GLN A 39 -3.42 -8.58 -4.74
CA GLN A 39 -3.54 -7.83 -3.49
C GLN A 39 -2.22 -7.14 -3.11
N GLU A 40 -1.09 -7.84 -3.23
CA GLU A 40 0.24 -7.26 -3.01
C GLU A 40 0.51 -6.11 -3.97
N PHE A 41 0.20 -6.28 -5.27
CA PHE A 41 0.35 -5.22 -6.27
C PHE A 41 -0.54 -4.00 -5.97
N ALA A 42 -1.79 -4.23 -5.54
CA ALA A 42 -2.69 -3.16 -5.15
C ALA A 42 -2.16 -2.37 -3.94
N GLU A 43 -1.60 -3.05 -2.94
CA GLU A 43 -1.02 -2.38 -1.78
C GLU A 43 0.25 -1.60 -2.13
N GLN A 44 1.13 -2.17 -2.97
CA GLN A 44 2.31 -1.45 -3.47
C GLN A 44 1.91 -0.18 -4.21
N ARG A 45 0.87 -0.23 -5.05
CA ARG A 45 0.36 0.94 -5.75
C ARG A 45 -0.20 1.98 -4.78
N ARG A 46 -0.96 1.56 -3.77
CA ARG A 46 -1.50 2.44 -2.72
C ARG A 46 -0.38 3.15 -1.95
N LEU A 47 0.68 2.42 -1.60
CA LEU A 47 1.85 2.98 -0.90
C LEU A 47 2.60 4.00 -1.77
N ALA A 48 2.76 3.73 -3.06
CA ALA A 48 3.39 4.67 -4.00
C ALA A 48 2.59 5.97 -4.14
N GLU A 49 1.25 5.88 -4.18
CA GLU A 49 0.37 7.06 -4.23
C GLU A 49 0.45 7.88 -2.92
N LEU A 50 0.58 7.22 -1.77
CA LEU A 50 0.81 7.89 -0.49
C LEU A 50 2.16 8.59 -0.43
N GLU A 51 3.23 7.95 -0.92
CA GLU A 51 4.57 8.55 -0.96
C GLU A 51 4.56 9.87 -1.72
N GLU A 52 3.89 9.91 -2.87
CA GLU A 52 3.74 11.14 -3.65
C GLU A 52 2.95 12.21 -2.90
N GLY A 53 1.84 11.83 -2.25
CA GLY A 53 1.06 12.75 -1.41
C GLY A 53 1.89 13.35 -0.27
N TYR A 54 2.69 12.53 0.42
CA TYR A 54 3.59 13.01 1.47
C TYR A 54 4.65 13.96 0.95
N LYS A 55 5.23 13.72 -0.23
CA LYS A 55 6.21 14.62 -0.86
C LYS A 55 5.60 15.99 -1.18
N VAL A 56 4.40 16.00 -1.75
CA VAL A 56 3.70 17.25 -2.07
C VAL A 56 3.38 18.05 -0.81
N MET A 57 2.92 17.39 0.25
CA MET A 57 2.56 18.06 1.50
C MET A 57 3.76 18.42 2.39
N ALA A 58 4.96 17.89 2.12
CA ALA A 58 6.12 18.07 2.97
C ALA A 58 6.52 19.55 3.14
N GLU A 59 6.47 20.33 2.07
CA GLU A 59 6.88 21.74 2.11
C GLU A 59 5.87 22.60 2.90
N GLU A 60 4.56 22.40 2.67
CA GLU A 60 3.50 23.10 3.41
C GLU A 60 3.51 22.72 4.90
N GLN A 61 3.69 21.42 5.21
CA GLN A 61 3.81 20.92 6.58
C GLN A 61 5.04 21.49 7.28
N ARG A 62 6.16 21.65 6.56
CA ARG A 62 7.39 22.22 7.11
C ARG A 62 7.21 23.69 7.47
N GLN A 63 6.57 24.45 6.61
CA GLN A 63 6.27 25.86 6.84
C GLN A 63 5.28 26.03 8.00
N PHE A 64 4.21 25.23 8.02
CA PHE A 64 3.24 25.20 9.11
C PHE A 64 3.91 24.83 10.44
N ALA A 65 4.75 23.79 10.48
CA ALA A 65 5.47 23.38 11.68
C ALA A 65 6.41 24.46 12.19
N ALA A 66 7.10 25.19 11.32
CA ALA A 66 7.98 26.30 11.72
C ALA A 66 7.19 27.43 12.39
N VAL A 67 6.03 27.81 11.83
CA VAL A 67 5.15 28.83 12.41
C VAL A 67 4.52 28.36 13.71
N ALA A 68 4.04 27.12 13.76
CA ALA A 68 3.42 26.53 14.94
C ALA A 68 4.43 26.38 16.09
N LEU A 69 5.68 26.01 15.82
CA LEU A 69 6.73 25.90 16.83
C LEU A 69 7.04 27.27 17.46
N ALA A 70 7.13 28.31 16.63
CA ALA A 70 7.35 29.68 17.11
C ALA A 70 6.22 30.12 18.06
N LEU A 71 4.96 29.89 17.67
CA LEU A 71 3.79 30.22 18.48
C LEU A 71 3.67 29.35 19.74
N ALA A 72 4.04 28.06 19.67
CA ALA A 72 4.00 27.17 20.82
C ALA A 72 4.99 27.58 21.92
N GLY A 73 6.16 28.11 21.55
CA GLY A 73 7.13 28.66 22.51
C GLY A 73 6.62 29.89 23.27
N GLU A 74 5.64 30.62 22.72
CA GLU A 74 5.05 31.79 23.37
C GLU A 74 3.86 31.43 24.29
N VAL A 75 3.16 30.33 24.00
CA VAL A 75 1.87 30.00 24.64
C VAL A 75 1.97 28.82 25.61
N VAL A 76 2.88 27.87 25.37
CA VAL A 76 3.03 26.68 26.23
C VAL A 76 3.98 27.02 27.37
N PRO A 77 3.51 27.05 28.64
CA PRO A 77 4.39 27.29 29.77
C PRO A 77 5.37 26.12 29.92
N GLU A 78 6.64 26.42 30.22
CA GLU A 78 7.60 25.40 30.66
C GLU A 78 7.12 24.88 32.03
N TRP A 79 6.52 23.68 32.05
CA TRP A 79 6.28 22.98 33.31
C TRP A 79 7.65 22.50 33.83
N LYS A 80 8.20 23.21 34.83
CA LYS A 80 9.33 22.76 35.65
C LYS A 80 8.87 21.83 36.76
#